data_AF-D5U4L1-F1
#
_entry.id   AF-D5U4L1-F1
#
_cell.length_a   1.000
_cell.length_b   1.000
_cell.length_c   1.000
_cell.angle_alpha   90.00
_cell.angle_beta   90.00
_cell.angle_gamma   90.00
#
_symmetry.space_group_name_H-M   'P 1'
#
loop_
_entity.id
_entity.type
_entity.pdbx_description
1 polymer ?
#
loop_
_entity_poly.entity_id
_entity_poly.type
_entity_poly.pdbx_seq_one_letter_code
_entity_poly.pdbx_strand_id
1 'polypeptide(L)'
;MKKILIFIIPVIFLLSSCNEELITIVDEYNSPYDIKAIASNNAVYIDFWSGIIASDFAGFNIYASTSDTFTQPDSAIKNASQTYPTISGSNHTRTNFVIQIPTMTFNNGTLYYVTVTAYGTNNLVDKKYIETPISTVCPVIPREEGTGTGTTLAANGQTFGNIDIPGGKVTVNTGWGVQYFGYQTNFNSIVIITNNTDASFDTEAVYSLNGLYVFKQTGGNGLAKIWITSANGYRWAYQADASKWWGI
;
A
#
# COMPACT_ATOMS: atom_id res chain seq x y z
N MET A 1 64.18 -55.66 21.68
CA MET A 1 63.14 -55.68 20.63
C MET A 1 61.79 -55.56 21.33
N LYS A 2 61.18 -54.37 21.30
CA LYS A 2 59.92 -54.06 22.01
C LYS A 2 58.79 -53.87 20.98
N LYS A 3 57.62 -54.42 21.31
CA LYS A 3 56.35 -54.34 20.58
C LYS A 3 55.62 -53.01 20.86
N ILE A 4 54.64 -52.73 19.99
CA ILE A 4 53.29 -52.13 20.22
C ILE A 4 53.00 -50.87 19.39
N LEU A 5 52.00 -51.06 18.51
CA LEU A 5 50.96 -50.19 17.93
C LEU A 5 50.80 -48.75 18.47
N ILE A 6 50.45 -47.84 17.53
CA ILE A 6 49.23 -46.98 17.46
C ILE A 6 49.45 -46.10 16.20
N PHE A 7 48.88 -46.41 15.02
CA PHE A 7 47.50 -46.16 14.56
C PHE A 7 47.05 -44.68 14.65
N ILE A 8 47.04 -44.02 13.47
CA ILE A 8 46.15 -42.94 13.04
C ILE A 8 46.11 -41.66 13.89
N ILE A 9 47.05 -40.72 13.67
CA ILE A 9 46.80 -39.26 13.73
C ILE A 9 47.83 -38.61 12.78
N PRO A 10 47.43 -38.20 11.56
CA PRO A 10 46.79 -36.89 11.42
C PRO A 10 45.59 -36.89 10.46
N VAL A 11 44.72 -37.91 10.55
CA VAL A 11 43.34 -37.77 10.04
C VAL A 11 42.58 -36.65 10.79
N ILE A 12 43.07 -36.24 11.96
CA ILE A 12 42.54 -35.10 12.73
C ILE A 12 42.79 -33.75 12.03
N PHE A 13 43.77 -33.63 11.13
CA PHE A 13 43.99 -32.38 10.37
C PHE A 13 43.20 -32.28 9.06
N LEU A 14 42.54 -33.36 8.62
CA LEU A 14 41.60 -33.32 7.48
C LEU A 14 40.14 -33.12 7.93
N LEU A 15 39.88 -33.06 9.25
CA LEU A 15 38.55 -32.82 9.84
C LEU A 15 38.48 -31.51 10.65
N SER A 16 39.52 -30.67 10.58
CA SER A 16 39.60 -29.37 11.29
C SER A 16 39.68 -28.16 10.36
N SER A 17 39.60 -28.34 9.04
CA SER A 17 38.84 -27.36 8.27
C SER A 17 37.37 -27.67 8.56
N CYS A 18 36.83 -27.08 9.63
CA CYS A 18 35.46 -26.61 9.52
C CYS A 18 35.44 -25.89 8.17
N ASN A 19 34.83 -26.54 7.19
CA ASN A 19 34.01 -25.82 6.26
C ASN A 19 33.20 -24.89 7.17
N GLU A 20 33.64 -23.63 7.30
CA GLU A 20 32.68 -22.59 7.05
C GLU A 20 32.21 -22.91 5.65
N GLU A 21 31.19 -23.75 5.61
CA GLU A 21 30.29 -23.82 4.50
C GLU A 21 29.88 -22.36 4.42
N LEU A 22 30.53 -21.64 3.51
CA LEU A 22 30.07 -20.36 3.02
C LEU A 22 28.81 -20.75 2.26
N ILE A 23 27.78 -21.16 3.01
CA ILE A 23 26.42 -21.18 2.56
C ILE A 23 26.19 -19.71 2.35
N THR A 24 26.46 -19.30 1.12
CA THR A 24 25.88 -18.09 0.59
C THR A 24 24.41 -18.50 0.52
N ILE A 25 23.72 -18.42 1.66
CA ILE A 25 22.28 -18.44 1.67
C ILE A 25 21.98 -17.12 0.98
N VAL A 26 21.87 -17.18 -0.33
CA VAL A 26 21.11 -16.21 -1.09
C VAL A 26 19.67 -16.49 -0.67
N ASP A 27 19.34 -16.19 0.59
CA ASP A 27 17.97 -15.99 1.02
C ASP A 27 17.65 -14.62 0.42
N GLU A 28 17.39 -14.64 -0.89
CA GLU A 28 16.64 -13.59 -1.54
C GLU A 28 15.28 -13.61 -0.85
N TYR A 29 15.15 -12.81 0.21
CA TYR A 29 13.83 -12.39 0.64
C TYR A 29 13.18 -11.82 -0.61
N ASN A 30 12.10 -12.48 -1.04
CA ASN A 30 11.34 -11.93 -2.14
C ASN A 30 10.89 -10.52 -1.71
N SER A 31 11.34 -9.51 -2.46
CA SER A 31 10.88 -8.15 -2.26
C SER A 31 9.34 -8.15 -2.29
N PRO A 32 8.65 -7.40 -1.43
CA PRO A 32 7.21 -7.26 -1.52
C PRO A 32 6.81 -6.89 -2.96
N TYR A 33 5.91 -7.68 -3.53
CA TYR A 33 5.41 -7.50 -4.89
C TYR A 33 4.14 -6.64 -4.85
N ASP A 34 3.90 -5.90 -5.93
CA ASP A 34 2.65 -5.14 -6.17
C ASP A 34 2.24 -4.23 -5.00
N ILE A 35 3.20 -3.50 -4.43
CA ILE A 35 2.93 -2.53 -3.36
C ILE A 35 1.96 -1.44 -3.85
N LYS A 36 0.88 -1.22 -3.11
CA LYS A 36 -0.14 -0.21 -3.35
C LYS A 36 -0.42 0.58 -2.08
N ALA A 37 -0.68 1.88 -2.24
CA ALA A 37 -1.02 2.77 -1.14
C ALA A 37 -2.48 3.21 -1.21
N ILE A 38 -3.27 2.82 -0.22
CA ILE A 38 -4.69 3.11 -0.12
C ILE A 38 -4.89 4.30 0.82
N ALA A 39 -5.31 5.42 0.27
CA ALA A 39 -5.66 6.60 1.06
C ALA A 39 -6.98 6.40 1.81
N SER A 40 -7.06 6.95 3.02
CA SER A 40 -8.30 7.12 3.77
C SER A 40 -8.30 8.41 4.59
N ASN A 41 -9.32 8.61 5.43
CA ASN A 41 -9.47 9.80 6.25
C ASN A 41 -8.44 9.83 7.38
N ASN A 42 -7.45 10.72 7.27
CA ASN A 42 -6.31 10.84 8.19
C ASN A 42 -5.57 9.51 8.40
N ALA A 43 -5.57 8.65 7.39
CA ALA A 43 -4.94 7.34 7.44
C ALA A 43 -4.46 6.91 6.06
N VAL A 44 -3.44 6.06 6.03
CA VAL A 44 -2.97 5.35 4.83
C VAL A 44 -2.90 3.87 5.16
N TYR A 45 -3.36 3.04 4.24
CA TYR A 45 -3.12 1.61 4.26
C TYR A 45 -2.15 1.24 3.15
N ILE A 46 -1.33 0.22 3.36
CA ILE A 46 -0.47 -0.38 2.35
C ILE A 46 -0.98 -1.78 2.06
N ASP A 47 -1.18 -2.07 0.78
CA ASP A 47 -1.57 -3.38 0.25
C ASP A 47 -0.40 -3.95 -0.55
N PHE A 48 0.06 -5.14 -0.19
CA PHE A 48 1.18 -5.78 -0.90
C PHE A 48 1.12 -7.29 -0.76
N TRP A 49 1.68 -7.96 -1.75
CA TRP A 49 1.79 -9.40 -1.77
C TRP A 49 3.22 -9.83 -1.48
N SER A 50 3.41 -10.82 -0.62
CA SER A 50 4.74 -11.35 -0.32
C SER A 50 4.72 -12.87 -0.20
N GLY A 51 5.78 -13.50 -0.71
CA GLY A 51 6.06 -14.92 -0.55
C GLY A 51 7.30 -15.11 0.33
N ILE A 52 7.09 -15.48 1.59
CA ILE A 52 8.15 -15.63 2.58
C ILE A 52 8.68 -17.07 2.51
N ILE A 53 9.93 -17.25 2.05
CA ILE A 53 10.59 -18.56 1.98
C ILE A 53 12.03 -18.43 2.53
N ALA A 54 12.16 -17.96 3.77
CA ALA A 54 13.45 -17.81 4.44
C ALA A 54 13.32 -18.18 5.91
N SER A 55 14.30 -18.91 6.43
CA SER A 55 14.28 -19.41 7.82
C SER A 55 14.60 -18.32 8.85
N ASP A 56 15.21 -17.22 8.41
CA ASP A 56 15.64 -16.09 9.22
C ASP A 56 14.78 -14.82 9.00
N PHE A 57 13.64 -14.95 8.31
CA PHE A 57 12.67 -13.86 8.15
C PHE A 57 12.17 -13.36 9.51
N ALA A 58 12.22 -12.03 9.70
CA ALA A 58 11.89 -11.39 10.97
C ALA A 58 10.71 -10.41 10.88
N GLY A 59 10.38 -9.89 9.69
CA GLY A 59 9.21 -9.03 9.51
C GLY A 59 9.29 -8.11 8.30
N PHE A 60 8.44 -7.09 8.31
CA PHE A 60 8.42 -6.04 7.29
C PHE A 60 8.69 -4.68 7.93
N ASN A 61 9.56 -3.88 7.31
CA ASN A 61 9.65 -2.47 7.66
C ASN A 61 8.66 -1.68 6.82
N ILE A 62 7.98 -0.72 7.46
CA ILE A 62 7.08 0.21 6.78
C ILE A 62 7.75 1.58 6.80
N TYR A 63 7.69 2.27 5.68
CA TYR A 63 8.23 3.60 5.49
C TYR A 63 7.09 4.53 5.08
N ALA A 64 7.02 5.70 5.72
CA ALA A 64 6.14 6.78 5.28
C ALA A 64 6.78 8.13 5.58
N SER A 65 6.76 9.03 4.61
CA SER A 65 7.31 10.38 4.75
C SER A 65 6.66 11.32 3.74
N THR A 66 6.81 12.63 3.94
CA THR A 66 6.53 13.64 2.90
C THR A 66 7.67 13.75 1.88
N SER A 67 8.79 13.06 2.11
CA SER A 67 9.90 12.86 1.17
C SER A 67 9.77 11.52 0.45
N ASP A 68 10.15 11.47 -0.83
CA ASP A 68 10.16 10.25 -1.65
C ASP A 68 11.42 9.39 -1.45
N THR A 69 12.43 9.93 -0.78
CA THR A 69 13.68 9.25 -0.43
C THR A 69 13.65 8.66 0.98
N PHE A 70 14.03 7.39 1.11
CA PHE A 70 14.15 6.69 2.39
C PHE A 70 15.56 6.15 2.59
N THR A 71 16.10 6.28 3.80
CA THR A 71 17.34 5.62 4.22
C THR A 71 16.98 4.35 4.98
N GLN A 72 17.38 3.18 4.49
CA GLN A 72 17.11 1.89 5.14
C GLN A 72 18.23 1.54 6.14
N PRO A 73 17.93 1.04 7.35
CA PRO A 73 16.59 0.93 7.96
C PRO A 73 16.15 2.20 8.71
N ASP A 74 16.98 3.25 8.76
CA ASP A 74 16.85 4.39 9.67
C ASP A 74 15.53 5.18 9.53
N SER A 75 14.96 5.19 8.33
CA SER A 75 13.70 5.88 8.02
C SER A 75 12.45 5.03 8.28
N ALA A 76 12.60 3.77 8.70
CA ALA A 76 11.45 2.91 8.95
C ALA A 76 10.66 3.39 10.16
N ILE A 77 9.34 3.33 10.04
CA ILE A 77 8.41 3.65 11.12
C ILE A 77 8.57 2.62 12.22
N LYS A 78 8.76 3.11 13.45
CA LYS A 78 8.90 2.28 14.64
C LYS A 78 7.61 2.34 15.45
N ASN A 79 7.27 1.24 16.10
CA ASN A 79 6.18 1.22 17.06
C ASN A 79 6.51 2.04 18.32
N ALA A 80 5.56 2.13 19.26
CA ALA A 80 5.75 2.86 20.52
C ALA A 80 6.95 2.37 21.36
N SER A 81 7.37 1.12 21.19
CA SER A 81 8.54 0.51 21.84
C SER A 81 9.84 0.72 21.08
N GLN A 82 9.84 1.56 20.04
CA GLN A 82 10.99 1.81 19.15
C GLN A 82 11.48 0.55 18.41
N THR A 83 10.61 -0.44 18.19
CA THR A 83 10.93 -1.64 17.42
C THR A 83 10.22 -1.65 16.06
N TYR A 84 10.83 -2.35 15.09
CA TYR A 84 10.23 -2.53 13.77
C TYR A 84 8.99 -3.42 13.85
N PRO A 85 7.95 -3.15 13.04
CA PRO A 85 6.72 -3.93 13.08
C PRO A 85 6.96 -5.37 12.61
N THR A 86 7.13 -6.28 13.57
CA THR A 86 7.16 -7.72 13.29
C THR A 86 5.75 -8.20 12.98
N ILE A 87 5.48 -8.52 11.72
CA ILE A 87 4.28 -9.25 11.34
C ILE A 87 4.65 -10.73 11.39
N SER A 88 4.16 -11.44 12.40
CA SER A 88 4.29 -12.89 12.50
C SER A 88 3.47 -13.55 11.40
N GLY A 89 4.10 -13.85 10.26
CA GLY A 89 3.54 -14.70 9.21
C GLY A 89 4.01 -16.13 9.36
N SER A 90 3.23 -17.12 8.90
CA SER A 90 3.74 -18.48 8.77
C SER A 90 4.84 -18.48 7.70
N ASN A 91 6.03 -18.97 8.03
CA ASN A 91 7.06 -19.28 7.05
C ASN A 91 6.40 -20.13 5.93
N HIS A 92 6.61 -19.78 4.66
CA HIS A 92 6.19 -20.54 3.47
C HIS A 92 4.76 -20.33 2.93
N THR A 93 4.08 -19.22 3.21
CA THR A 93 2.79 -18.91 2.55
C THR A 93 2.85 -17.60 1.77
N ARG A 94 2.40 -17.65 0.51
CA ARG A 94 2.15 -16.49 -0.35
C ARG A 94 0.84 -15.81 0.08
N THR A 95 0.91 -14.61 0.65
CA THR A 95 -0.25 -13.95 1.25
C THR A 95 -0.32 -12.47 0.87
N ASN A 96 -1.54 -11.95 0.76
CA ASN A 96 -1.80 -10.52 0.61
C ASN A 96 -1.93 -9.86 1.98
N PHE A 97 -1.23 -8.75 2.19
CA PHE A 97 -1.26 -7.97 3.42
C PHE A 97 -1.91 -6.62 3.17
N VAL A 98 -2.88 -6.24 4.02
CA VAL A 98 -3.42 -4.88 4.07
C VAL A 98 -3.17 -4.34 5.47
N ILE A 99 -2.32 -3.33 5.58
CA ILE A 99 -1.87 -2.80 6.87
C ILE A 99 -2.17 -1.31 6.92
N GLN A 100 -2.89 -0.86 7.95
CA GLN A 100 -2.94 0.57 8.27
C GLN A 100 -1.57 1.00 8.79
N ILE A 101 -0.95 1.99 8.15
CA ILE A 101 0.36 2.49 8.56
C ILE A 101 0.26 3.04 9.99
N PRO A 102 0.92 2.40 10.98
CA PRO A 102 0.74 2.76 12.38
C PRO A 102 1.56 4.00 12.73
N THR A 103 1.28 4.62 13.89
CA THR A 103 2.15 5.58 14.60
C THR A 103 2.52 6.89 13.90
N MET A 104 2.13 7.10 12.64
CA MET A 104 2.25 8.37 11.92
C MET A 104 0.89 9.09 11.91
N THR A 105 0.90 10.40 12.18
CA THR A 105 -0.29 11.25 11.97
C THR A 105 -0.33 11.70 10.52
N PHE A 106 -1.36 11.28 9.80
CA PHE A 106 -1.61 11.67 8.43
C PHE A 106 -2.59 12.85 8.38
N ASN A 107 -2.25 13.87 7.60
CA ASN A 107 -3.14 14.99 7.34
C ASN A 107 -3.78 14.83 5.96
N ASN A 108 -5.10 15.00 5.87
CA ASN A 108 -5.78 15.02 4.58
C ASN A 108 -5.22 16.13 3.67
N GLY A 109 -5.18 15.85 2.37
CA GLY A 109 -4.66 16.75 1.34
C GLY A 109 -3.13 16.89 1.30
N THR A 110 -2.40 16.23 2.21
CA THR A 110 -0.93 16.23 2.22
C THR A 110 -0.41 15.04 1.43
N LEU A 111 0.58 15.25 0.56
CA LEU A 111 1.26 14.17 -0.17
C LEU A 111 2.23 13.44 0.74
N TYR A 112 2.07 12.12 0.80
CA TYR A 112 3.00 11.20 1.42
C TYR A 112 3.51 10.20 0.39
N TYR A 113 4.66 9.65 0.70
CA TYR A 113 5.28 8.54 0.00
C TYR A 113 5.36 7.39 0.98
N VAL A 114 4.98 6.20 0.53
CA VAL A 114 4.98 5.01 1.37
C VAL A 114 5.63 3.84 0.65
N THR A 115 6.31 2.99 1.42
CA THR A 115 6.87 1.74 0.91
C THR A 115 6.99 0.71 2.03
N VAL A 116 7.26 -0.53 1.64
CA VAL A 116 7.43 -1.67 2.54
C VAL A 116 8.56 -2.54 2.03
N THR A 117 9.32 -3.10 2.96
CA THR A 117 10.46 -3.99 2.67
C THR A 117 10.39 -5.18 3.61
N ALA A 118 10.92 -6.33 3.19
CA ALA A 118 11.14 -7.48 4.04
C ALA A 118 12.50 -7.40 4.72
N TYR A 119 12.59 -7.85 5.98
CA TYR A 119 13.86 -8.00 6.68
C TYR A 119 13.95 -9.31 7.46
N GLY A 120 15.17 -9.77 7.68
CA GLY A 120 15.49 -10.93 8.52
C GLY A 120 16.59 -10.63 9.53
N THR A 121 16.72 -11.54 10.48
CA THR A 121 17.76 -11.51 11.51
C THR A 121 18.45 -12.86 11.55
N ASN A 122 19.71 -12.90 11.11
CA ASN A 122 20.47 -14.15 11.10
C ASN A 122 21.12 -14.39 12.47
N ASN A 123 20.68 -15.42 13.18
CA ASN A 123 21.22 -15.80 14.49
C ASN A 123 22.50 -16.66 14.41
N LEU A 124 22.86 -17.16 13.23
CA LEU A 124 24.05 -18.02 13.01
C LEU A 124 25.33 -17.20 12.83
N VAL A 125 25.22 -15.91 12.50
CA VAL A 125 26.36 -15.00 12.31
C VAL A 125 25.99 -13.65 12.95
N ASP A 126 26.44 -13.42 14.19
CA ASP A 126 26.34 -12.15 14.95
C ASP A 126 25.13 -11.26 14.60
N LYS A 127 23.91 -11.74 14.85
CA LYS A 127 22.63 -10.98 14.72
C LYS A 127 22.59 -10.00 13.54
N LYS A 128 23.04 -10.44 12.35
CA LYS A 128 23.11 -9.53 11.21
C LYS A 128 21.69 -9.18 10.76
N TYR A 129 21.40 -7.88 10.74
CA TYR A 129 20.19 -7.33 10.15
C TYR A 129 20.35 -7.28 8.63
N ILE A 130 19.42 -7.90 7.91
CA ILE A 130 19.42 -7.92 6.44
C ILE A 130 18.04 -7.50 5.96
N GLU A 131 17.99 -6.49 5.09
CA GLU A 131 16.74 -5.93 4.56
C GLU A 131 16.80 -5.86 3.04
N THR A 132 15.67 -6.18 2.40
CA THR A 132 15.49 -6.02 0.95
C THR A 132 15.62 -4.55 0.53
N PRO A 133 16.31 -4.24 -0.58
CA PRO A 133 16.35 -2.88 -1.11
C PRO A 133 14.96 -2.37 -1.46
N ILE A 134 14.68 -1.09 -1.18
CA ILE A 134 13.47 -0.43 -1.68
C ILE A 134 13.52 -0.38 -3.21
N SER A 135 12.52 -0.98 -3.85
CA SER A 135 12.35 -0.99 -5.31
C SER A 135 11.17 -0.15 -5.78
N THR A 136 10.20 0.11 -4.91
CA THR A 136 8.95 0.82 -5.24
C THR A 136 8.60 1.79 -4.13
N VAL A 137 8.22 3.02 -4.49
CA VAL A 137 7.70 4.03 -3.57
C VAL A 137 6.36 4.53 -4.11
N CYS A 138 5.32 4.41 -3.31
CA CYS A 138 3.96 4.76 -3.72
C CYS A 138 3.58 6.16 -3.21
N PRO A 139 3.27 7.12 -4.09
CA PRO A 139 2.66 8.37 -3.68
C PRO A 139 1.21 8.14 -3.22
N VAL A 140 0.77 8.88 -2.20
CA VAL A 140 -0.58 8.79 -1.64
C VAL A 140 -0.98 10.09 -0.95
N ILE A 141 -2.23 10.51 -1.14
CA ILE A 141 -2.81 11.68 -0.47
C ILE A 141 -4.01 11.20 0.35
N PRO A 142 -3.90 11.15 1.70
CA PRO A 142 -5.05 10.97 2.59
C PRO A 142 -6.12 12.01 2.30
N ARG A 143 -7.37 11.66 2.50
CA ARG A 143 -8.49 12.47 2.02
C ARG A 143 -9.69 12.31 2.91
N GLU A 144 -10.50 13.36 2.95
CA GLU A 144 -11.74 13.30 3.70
C GLU A 144 -12.70 12.29 3.07
N GLU A 145 -13.33 11.51 3.93
CA GLU A 145 -14.36 10.56 3.56
C GLU A 145 -15.61 10.79 4.40
N GLY A 146 -16.75 10.39 3.84
CA GLY A 146 -17.99 10.41 4.58
C GLY A 146 -19.11 9.66 3.86
N THR A 147 -20.32 9.89 4.36
CA THR A 147 -21.55 9.40 3.77
C THR A 147 -22.44 10.58 3.40
N GLY A 148 -23.33 10.36 2.44
CA GLY A 148 -24.38 11.30 2.08
C GLY A 148 -25.69 10.56 1.83
N THR A 149 -26.78 11.31 1.85
CA THR A 149 -28.15 10.80 1.67
C THR A 149 -28.90 11.57 0.59
N GLY A 150 -29.94 10.95 0.06
CA GLY A 150 -30.75 11.48 -1.04
C GLY A 150 -30.07 11.34 -2.40
N THR A 151 -30.54 12.13 -3.36
CA THR A 151 -30.12 12.05 -4.77
C THR A 151 -29.11 13.14 -5.15
N THR A 152 -28.82 14.10 -4.29
CA THR A 152 -27.77 15.11 -4.52
C THR A 152 -26.42 14.55 -4.08
N LEU A 153 -25.48 14.47 -5.02
CA LEU A 153 -24.12 13.97 -4.80
C LEU A 153 -23.20 15.11 -4.37
N ALA A 154 -22.84 15.11 -3.10
CA ALA A 154 -22.06 16.16 -2.46
C ALA A 154 -21.02 15.59 -1.49
N ALA A 155 -19.91 16.30 -1.32
CA ALA A 155 -18.89 15.99 -0.33
C ALA A 155 -18.17 17.27 0.09
N ASN A 156 -17.83 17.37 1.37
CA ASN A 156 -17.09 18.49 1.94
C ASN A 156 -17.56 19.89 1.46
N GLY A 157 -18.87 20.14 1.49
CA GLY A 157 -19.46 21.41 1.07
C GLY A 157 -19.50 21.67 -0.45
N GLN A 158 -19.05 20.71 -1.27
CA GLN A 158 -19.15 20.76 -2.74
C GLN A 158 -20.28 19.87 -3.23
N THR A 159 -20.94 20.28 -4.31
CA THR A 159 -21.98 19.48 -4.98
C THR A 159 -21.55 19.15 -6.40
N PHE A 160 -21.38 17.86 -6.70
CA PHE A 160 -20.83 17.38 -7.96
C PHE A 160 -21.89 17.07 -9.00
N GLY A 161 -23.10 16.72 -8.56
CA GLY A 161 -24.16 16.27 -9.46
C GLY A 161 -25.35 15.65 -8.74
N ASN A 162 -26.16 14.91 -9.50
CA ASN A 162 -27.41 14.31 -9.03
C ASN A 162 -27.62 12.91 -9.59
N ILE A 163 -28.33 12.08 -8.83
CA ILE A 163 -28.87 10.80 -9.28
C ILE A 163 -30.26 11.04 -9.86
N ASP A 164 -30.45 10.77 -11.14
CA ASP A 164 -31.74 10.70 -11.83
C ASP A 164 -32.15 9.23 -12.00
N ILE A 165 -32.79 8.67 -10.96
CA ILE A 165 -33.23 7.27 -10.97
C ILE A 165 -34.24 6.99 -12.09
N PRO A 166 -35.29 7.83 -12.30
CA PRO A 166 -36.22 7.64 -13.42
C PRO A 166 -35.55 7.69 -14.79
N GLY A 167 -34.59 8.59 -14.98
CA GLY A 167 -33.80 8.69 -16.21
C GLY A 167 -32.69 7.64 -16.35
N GLY A 168 -32.39 6.90 -15.27
CA GLY A 168 -31.32 5.90 -15.24
C GLY A 168 -29.92 6.49 -15.34
N LYS A 169 -29.71 7.70 -14.81
CA LYS A 169 -28.46 8.47 -15.00
C LYS A 169 -27.92 9.08 -13.72
N VAL A 170 -26.63 9.37 -13.74
CA VAL A 170 -25.96 10.30 -12.85
C VAL A 170 -25.57 11.52 -13.70
N THR A 171 -26.07 12.69 -13.34
CA THR A 171 -25.77 13.95 -14.04
C THR A 171 -24.80 14.79 -13.23
N VAL A 172 -24.05 15.67 -13.90
CA VAL A 172 -23.06 16.54 -13.25
C VAL A 172 -23.56 17.97 -13.13
N ASN A 173 -23.09 18.66 -12.10
CA ASN A 173 -23.22 20.11 -11.99
C ASN A 173 -22.19 20.83 -12.87
N THR A 174 -22.49 22.09 -13.19
CA THR A 174 -21.57 22.98 -13.91
C THR A 174 -20.19 23.01 -13.25
N GLY A 175 -19.13 22.84 -14.03
CA GLY A 175 -17.74 22.84 -13.57
C GLY A 175 -17.22 21.48 -13.12
N TRP A 176 -17.99 20.41 -13.31
CA TRP A 176 -17.59 19.03 -13.07
C TRP A 176 -17.85 18.15 -14.29
N GLY A 177 -17.06 17.09 -14.44
CA GLY A 177 -17.32 15.94 -15.29
C GLY A 177 -17.36 14.66 -14.47
N VAL A 178 -17.92 13.58 -15.00
CA VAL A 178 -18.07 12.27 -14.34
C VAL A 178 -17.54 11.14 -15.20
N GLN A 179 -17.00 10.11 -14.56
CA GLN A 179 -16.67 8.84 -15.19
C GLN A 179 -17.15 7.68 -14.30
N TYR A 180 -17.74 6.67 -14.92
CA TYR A 180 -18.24 5.47 -14.24
C TYR A 180 -17.21 4.34 -14.27
N PHE A 181 -16.98 3.71 -13.11
CA PHE A 181 -15.99 2.66 -12.89
C PHE A 181 -16.62 1.30 -12.56
N GLY A 182 -17.90 1.12 -12.91
CA GLY A 182 -18.57 -0.15 -12.72
C GLY A 182 -19.10 -0.37 -11.30
N TYR A 183 -19.64 -1.57 -11.09
CA TYR A 183 -20.05 -2.08 -9.79
C TYR A 183 -18.84 -2.32 -8.89
N GLN A 184 -18.94 -1.91 -7.63
CA GLN A 184 -17.90 -2.11 -6.60
C GLN A 184 -18.49 -2.75 -5.34
N THR A 185 -17.66 -3.53 -4.65
CA THR A 185 -17.97 -4.09 -3.32
C THR A 185 -17.13 -3.44 -2.20
N ASN A 186 -16.12 -2.65 -2.57
CA ASN A 186 -15.20 -2.02 -1.64
C ASN A 186 -14.96 -0.56 -2.06
N PHE A 187 -15.31 0.37 -1.17
CA PHE A 187 -15.06 1.80 -1.38
C PHE A 187 -13.58 2.17 -1.38
N ASN A 188 -12.76 1.41 -0.67
CA ASN A 188 -11.35 1.73 -0.45
C ASN A 188 -10.45 1.22 -1.59
N SER A 189 -11.01 0.76 -2.71
CA SER A 189 -10.24 0.46 -3.92
C SER A 189 -9.57 1.74 -4.45
N ILE A 190 -8.30 1.70 -4.85
CA ILE A 190 -7.66 2.90 -5.43
C ILE A 190 -8.05 3.00 -6.90
N VAL A 191 -8.47 4.17 -7.33
CA VAL A 191 -8.67 4.52 -8.74
C VAL A 191 -7.62 5.53 -9.15
N ILE A 192 -6.73 5.15 -10.06
CA ILE A 192 -5.72 6.06 -10.62
C ILE A 192 -6.25 6.60 -11.95
N ILE A 193 -6.50 7.91 -11.99
CA ILE A 193 -6.97 8.62 -13.19
C ILE A 193 -5.76 8.96 -14.06
N THR A 194 -5.65 8.29 -15.20
CA THR A 194 -4.58 8.52 -16.18
C THR A 194 -5.01 9.44 -17.32
N ASN A 195 -6.32 9.55 -17.55
CA ASN A 195 -6.99 10.46 -18.48
C ASN A 195 -7.52 11.70 -17.73
N ASN A 196 -6.64 12.51 -17.16
CA ASN A 196 -6.98 13.66 -16.32
C ASN A 196 -7.21 14.97 -17.09
N THR A 197 -7.54 14.91 -18.38
CA THR A 197 -7.90 16.10 -19.17
C THR A 197 -9.34 16.54 -18.89
N ASP A 198 -9.71 17.76 -19.25
CA ASP A 198 -11.09 18.22 -19.04
C ASP A 198 -12.11 17.55 -19.97
N ALA A 199 -11.69 17.14 -21.17
CA ALA A 199 -12.56 16.52 -22.17
C ALA A 199 -12.73 14.99 -21.99
N SER A 200 -12.05 14.38 -21.02
CA SER A 200 -12.05 12.93 -20.82
C SER A 200 -13.09 12.45 -19.81
N PHE A 201 -13.81 13.36 -19.16
CA PHE A 201 -14.92 13.06 -18.28
C PHE A 201 -16.23 13.52 -18.94
N ASP A 202 -17.27 12.71 -18.82
CA ASP A 202 -18.57 12.96 -19.44
C ASP A 202 -19.41 13.95 -18.61
N THR A 203 -20.47 14.49 -19.21
CA THR A 203 -21.46 15.32 -18.49
C THR A 203 -22.55 14.48 -17.81
N GLU A 204 -22.59 13.18 -18.09
CA GLU A 204 -23.50 12.22 -17.47
C GLU A 204 -22.91 10.81 -17.54
N ALA A 205 -23.35 9.95 -16.64
CA ALA A 205 -23.00 8.53 -16.63
C ALA A 205 -24.23 7.68 -16.35
N VAL A 206 -24.16 6.38 -16.67
CA VAL A 206 -25.25 5.45 -16.34
C VAL A 206 -25.40 5.32 -14.82
N TYR A 207 -26.63 5.30 -14.33
CA TYR A 207 -26.91 5.02 -12.92
C TYR A 207 -26.83 3.51 -12.65
N SER A 208 -26.15 3.13 -11.58
CA SER A 208 -26.12 1.78 -11.04
C SER A 208 -26.05 1.83 -9.53
N LEU A 209 -26.87 1.01 -8.87
CA LEU A 209 -26.67 0.67 -7.47
C LEU A 209 -25.32 -0.04 -7.31
N ASN A 210 -24.59 0.27 -6.23
CA ASN A 210 -23.20 -0.11 -6.00
C ASN A 210 -22.22 0.37 -7.08
N GLY A 211 -22.64 1.34 -7.91
CA GLY A 211 -21.81 1.95 -8.92
C GLY A 211 -20.79 2.92 -8.31
N LEU A 212 -19.57 2.88 -8.81
CA LEU A 212 -18.51 3.82 -8.47
C LEU A 212 -18.34 4.88 -9.54
N TYR A 213 -18.29 6.13 -9.12
CA TYR A 213 -18.17 7.30 -9.97
C TYR A 213 -17.02 8.15 -9.48
N VAL A 214 -16.19 8.64 -10.41
CA VAL A 214 -15.22 9.69 -10.13
C VAL A 214 -15.70 10.95 -10.82
N PHE A 215 -15.75 12.03 -10.08
CA PHE A 215 -16.01 13.38 -10.58
C PHE A 215 -14.69 14.14 -10.61
N LYS A 216 -14.46 14.85 -11.72
CA LYS A 216 -13.30 15.71 -11.89
C LYS A 216 -13.77 17.14 -12.08
N GLN A 217 -13.13 18.08 -11.40
CA GLN A 217 -13.36 19.50 -11.61
C GLN A 217 -12.81 19.92 -12.99
N THR A 218 -13.63 20.59 -13.80
CA THR A 218 -13.22 21.17 -15.08
C THR A 218 -12.36 22.40 -14.84
N GLY A 219 -11.21 22.51 -15.52
CA GLY A 219 -10.27 23.62 -15.35
C GLY A 219 -9.56 23.66 -13.99
N GLY A 220 -9.67 22.59 -13.20
CA GLY A 220 -9.09 22.46 -11.87
C GLY A 220 -8.61 21.05 -11.56
N ASN A 221 -8.17 20.85 -10.32
CA ASN A 221 -7.58 19.59 -9.84
C ASN A 221 -8.43 18.87 -8.79
N GLY A 222 -9.67 19.31 -8.56
CA GLY A 222 -10.58 18.63 -7.65
C GLY A 222 -10.97 17.24 -8.17
N LEU A 223 -10.90 16.24 -7.30
CA LEU A 223 -11.44 14.90 -7.53
C LEU A 223 -12.42 14.54 -6.42
N ALA A 224 -13.56 13.95 -6.80
CA ALA A 224 -14.47 13.33 -5.86
C ALA A 224 -14.76 11.90 -6.30
N LYS A 225 -14.79 10.98 -5.34
CA LYS A 225 -15.17 9.60 -5.56
C LYS A 225 -16.47 9.34 -4.84
N ILE A 226 -17.47 8.85 -5.56
CA ILE A 226 -18.79 8.54 -5.05
C ILE A 226 -19.09 7.06 -5.30
N TRP A 227 -19.52 6.36 -4.27
CA TRP A 227 -20.05 5.00 -4.39
C TRP A 227 -21.50 5.00 -3.92
N ILE A 228 -22.43 4.73 -4.84
CA ILE A 228 -23.85 4.71 -4.54
C ILE A 228 -24.17 3.39 -3.85
N THR A 229 -24.48 3.41 -2.55
CA THR A 229 -24.70 2.20 -1.74
C THR A 229 -26.18 1.83 -1.62
N SER A 230 -27.09 2.76 -1.91
CA SER A 230 -28.54 2.55 -1.93
C SER A 230 -29.22 3.61 -2.81
N ALA A 231 -30.52 3.46 -3.06
CA ALA A 231 -31.29 4.46 -3.82
C ALA A 231 -31.23 5.88 -3.23
N ASN A 232 -30.98 6.02 -1.93
CA ASN A 232 -30.93 7.30 -1.23
C ASN A 232 -29.66 7.46 -0.36
N GLY A 233 -28.57 6.77 -0.73
CA GLY A 233 -27.37 6.75 0.11
C GLY A 233 -26.11 6.46 -0.68
N TYR A 234 -25.05 7.16 -0.34
CA TYR A 234 -23.74 7.01 -0.97
C TYR A 234 -22.61 7.23 0.04
N ARG A 235 -21.44 6.67 -0.30
CA ARG A 235 -20.16 7.03 0.33
C ARG A 235 -19.40 7.96 -0.58
N TRP A 236 -18.61 8.84 0.01
CA TRP A 236 -17.81 9.80 -0.72
C TRP A 236 -16.40 9.92 -0.17
N ALA A 237 -15.48 10.29 -1.06
CA ALA A 237 -14.15 10.76 -0.73
C ALA A 237 -13.87 12.00 -1.59
N TYR A 238 -13.22 13.01 -1.03
CA TYR A 238 -12.96 14.26 -1.73
C TYR A 238 -11.53 14.72 -1.55
N GLN A 239 -10.93 15.10 -2.67
CA GLN A 239 -9.60 15.67 -2.75
C GLN A 239 -9.68 16.99 -3.50
N ALA A 240 -9.42 18.09 -2.79
CA ALA A 240 -9.52 19.44 -3.36
C ALA A 240 -8.46 19.71 -4.43
N ASP A 241 -7.30 19.04 -4.35
CA ASP A 241 -6.21 19.19 -5.31
C ASP A 241 -5.47 17.86 -5.54
N ALA A 242 -5.62 17.32 -6.75
CA ALA A 242 -4.97 16.12 -7.25
C ALA A 242 -3.74 16.38 -8.14
N SER A 243 -3.26 17.63 -8.23
CA SER A 243 -2.11 18.01 -9.08
C SER A 243 -0.86 17.16 -8.84
N LYS A 244 -0.66 16.69 -7.61
CA LYS A 244 0.51 15.89 -7.21
C LYS A 244 0.30 14.39 -7.33
N TRP A 245 -0.96 13.93 -7.35
CA TRP A 245 -1.33 12.52 -7.49
C TRP A 245 -2.81 12.40 -7.86
N TRP A 246 -3.07 11.83 -9.04
CA TRP A 246 -4.42 11.62 -9.59
C TRP A 246 -5.06 10.31 -9.11
N GLY A 247 -4.78 9.91 -7.87
CA GLY A 247 -5.40 8.74 -7.24
C GLY A 247 -6.53 9.14 -6.31
N ILE A 248 -7.70 8.51 -6.45
CA ILE A 248 -8.84 8.67 -5.53
C ILE A 248 -9.52 7.34 -5.18
#